data_AF-A0A2E1BTJ3-F1
#
_entry.id   AF-A0A2E1BTJ3-F1
#
_cell.length_a   1.000
_cell.length_b   1.000
_cell.length_c   1.000
_cell.angle_alpha   90.00
_cell.angle_beta   90.00
_cell.angle_gamma   90.00
#
_symmetry.space_group_name_H-M   'P 1'
#
loop_
_entity.id
_entity.type
_entity.pdbx_description
1 polymer ?
#
loop_
_entity_poly.entity_id
_entity_poly.type
_entity_poly.pdbx_seq_one_letter_code
_entity_poly.pdbx_strand_id
1 'polypeptide(L)'
;MNLEKIFKNLILLNIGMFILIIISSSYQSTIITDITKNLDSGFFDTQFGIALVITILLMYLVSVYCLYNFKTIGKSLFLFTIIGYIICLFLGKIQVIGQITYILQYVATLTDGAILTLIYFSPLKEKFKN
;
A
#
# COMPACT_ATOMS: atom_id res chain seq x y z
N MET A 1 23.68 -5.68 -13.52
CA MET A 1 22.23 -5.62 -13.27
C MET A 1 21.86 -4.17 -12.97
N ASN A 2 20.91 -3.57 -13.68
CA ASN A 2 20.58 -2.15 -13.49
C ASN A 2 19.55 -2.00 -12.36
N LEU A 3 20.04 -1.73 -11.14
CA LEU A 3 19.22 -1.56 -9.93
C LEU A 3 18.12 -0.50 -10.11
N GLU A 4 18.38 0.54 -10.90
CA GLU A 4 17.38 1.58 -11.20
C GLU A 4 16.20 1.03 -11.98
N LYS A 5 16.47 0.19 -12.99
CA LYS A 5 15.43 -0.44 -13.79
C LYS A 5 14.58 -1.38 -12.93
N ILE A 6 15.21 -2.15 -12.04
CA ILE A 6 14.50 -3.02 -11.09
C ILE A 6 13.61 -2.19 -10.17
N PHE A 7 14.13 -1.10 -9.63
CA PHE A 7 13.38 -0.22 -8.74
C PHE A 7 12.15 0.40 -9.43
N LYS A 8 12.31 0.94 -10.64
CA LYS A 8 11.19 1.46 -11.44
C LYS A 8 10.17 0.37 -11.77
N ASN A 9 10.61 -0.84 -12.08
CA ASN A 9 9.73 -1.97 -12.33
C ASN A 9 8.95 -2.38 -11.07
N LEU A 10 9.57 -2.36 -9.88
CA LEU A 10 8.87 -2.64 -8.62
C LEU A 10 7.80 -1.59 -8.32
N ILE A 11 8.09 -0.31 -8.59
CA ILE A 11 7.08 0.75 -8.46
C ILE A 11 5.91 0.50 -9.42
N LEU A 12 6.21 0.17 -10.68
CA LEU A 12 5.18 -0.12 -11.68
C LEU A 12 4.34 -1.34 -11.31
N LEU A 13 5.00 -2.39 -10.80
CA LEU A 13 4.35 -3.58 -10.27
C LEU A 13 3.40 -3.19 -9.14
N ASN A 14 3.84 -2.35 -8.21
CA ASN A 14 3.03 -1.93 -7.08
C ASN A 14 1.77 -1.16 -7.51
N ILE A 15 1.88 -0.26 -8.49
CA ILE A 15 0.73 0.41 -9.11
C ILE A 15 -0.22 -0.63 -9.75
N GLY A 16 0.35 -1.61 -10.46
CA GLY A 16 -0.43 -2.70 -11.07
C GLY A 16 -1.17 -3.53 -10.02
N MET A 17 -0.50 -3.88 -8.91
CA MET A 17 -1.11 -4.61 -7.79
C MET A 17 -2.25 -3.82 -7.18
N PHE A 18 -2.08 -2.51 -7.00
CA PHE A 18 -3.13 -1.64 -6.47
C PHE A 18 -4.39 -1.65 -7.34
N ILE A 19 -4.24 -1.56 -8.66
CA ILE A 19 -5.36 -1.65 -9.62
C ILE A 19 -6.03 -3.03 -9.55
N LEU A 20 -5.23 -4.12 -9.50
CA LEU A 20 -5.75 -5.48 -9.41
C LEU A 20 -6.52 -5.73 -8.11
N ILE A 21 -6.07 -5.16 -6.98
CA ILE A 21 -6.77 -5.27 -5.69
C ILE A 21 -8.15 -4.59 -5.77
N ILE A 22 -8.24 -3.40 -6.38
CA ILE A 22 -9.51 -2.70 -6.57
C ILE A 22 -10.47 -3.55 -7.41
N ILE A 23 -9.99 -4.06 -8.55
CA ILE A 23 -10.77 -4.92 -9.44
C ILE A 23 -11.24 -6.17 -8.69
N SER A 24 -10.32 -6.87 -8.01
CA SER A 24 -10.62 -8.09 -7.25
C SER A 24 -11.66 -7.84 -6.16
N SER A 25 -11.58 -6.70 -5.47
CA SER A 25 -12.57 -6.31 -4.45
C SER A 25 -13.98 -6.13 -5.01
N SER A 26 -14.14 -5.74 -6.28
CA SER A 26 -15.45 -5.62 -6.92
C SER A 26 -16.11 -6.98 -7.24
N TYR A 27 -15.32 -8.04 -7.37
CA TYR A 27 -15.80 -9.40 -7.66
C TYR A 27 -15.89 -10.28 -6.40
N GLN A 28 -15.93 -9.68 -5.22
CA GLN A 28 -15.98 -10.42 -3.96
C GLN A 28 -17.32 -11.16 -3.79
N SER A 29 -17.26 -12.39 -3.25
CA SER A 29 -18.43 -13.23 -3.02
C SER A 29 -19.40 -12.61 -2.01
N THR A 30 -20.71 -12.79 -2.26
CA THR A 30 -21.80 -12.34 -1.37
C THR A 30 -21.68 -12.90 0.04
N ILE A 31 -21.19 -14.13 0.20
CA ILE A 31 -20.96 -14.77 1.51
C ILE A 31 -20.01 -13.93 2.36
N ILE A 32 -18.92 -13.44 1.77
CA ILE A 32 -17.91 -12.65 2.49
C ILE A 32 -18.49 -11.29 2.89
N THR A 33 -19.27 -10.69 2.01
CA THR A 33 -19.95 -9.42 2.27
C THR A 33 -20.95 -9.55 3.43
N ASP A 34 -21.70 -10.65 3.50
CA ASP A 34 -22.66 -10.88 4.58
C ASP A 34 -21.97 -11.17 5.91
N ILE A 35 -20.87 -11.94 5.93
CA ILE A 35 -20.05 -12.10 7.13
C ILE A 35 -19.54 -10.73 7.61
N THR A 36 -19.06 -9.89 6.69
CA THR A 36 -18.49 -8.57 7.02
C THR A 36 -19.52 -7.63 7.64
N LYS A 37 -20.79 -7.69 7.20
CA LYS A 37 -21.88 -6.88 7.75
C LYS A 37 -22.29 -7.29 9.17
N ASN A 38 -22.09 -8.55 9.54
CA ASN A 38 -22.41 -9.07 10.87
C ASN A 38 -21.26 -8.86 11.89
N LEU A 39 -20.13 -8.31 11.46
CA LEU A 39 -19.04 -7.91 12.36
C LEU A 39 -19.31 -6.53 12.95
N ASP A 40 -18.87 -6.33 14.20
CA ASP A 40 -18.96 -5.05 14.89
C ASP A 40 -18.31 -3.91 14.08
N SER A 41 -18.82 -2.69 14.29
CA SER A 41 -18.24 -1.50 13.68
C SER A 41 -16.85 -1.23 14.24
N GLY A 42 -15.92 -0.93 13.33
CA GLY A 42 -14.51 -0.68 13.64
C GLY A 42 -14.09 0.74 13.31
N PHE A 43 -12.79 1.02 13.50
CA PHE A 43 -12.19 2.31 13.18
C PHE A 43 -12.50 2.79 11.76
N PHE A 44 -12.50 1.89 10.78
CA PHE A 44 -12.78 2.18 9.38
C PHE A 44 -14.24 2.53 9.07
N ASP A 45 -15.19 2.26 9.98
CA ASP A 45 -16.60 2.63 9.81
C ASP A 45 -16.88 4.05 10.35
N THR A 46 -15.91 4.67 11.02
CA THR A 46 -16.03 6.04 11.53
C THR A 46 -15.67 7.06 10.46
N GLN A 47 -16.31 8.25 10.50
CA GLN A 47 -15.98 9.35 9.58
C GLN A 47 -14.49 9.72 9.64
N PHE A 48 -13.90 9.67 10.84
CA PHE A 48 -12.48 9.92 11.04
C PHE A 48 -11.61 8.85 10.38
N GLY A 49 -11.92 7.57 10.56
CA GLY A 49 -11.19 6.47 9.94
C GLY A 49 -11.25 6.50 8.41
N ILE A 50 -12.42 6.79 7.83
CA ILE A 50 -12.58 6.96 6.39
C ILE A 50 -11.70 8.12 5.87
N ALA A 51 -11.75 9.28 6.54
CA ALA A 51 -10.93 10.43 6.17
C ALA A 51 -9.42 10.10 6.24
N LEU A 52 -9.00 9.37 7.27
CA LEU A 52 -7.62 8.95 7.46
C LEU A 52 -7.16 7.99 6.34
N VAL A 53 -7.98 7.00 5.97
CA VAL A 53 -7.68 6.07 4.86
C VAL A 53 -7.52 6.82 3.54
N ILE A 54 -8.42 7.74 3.23
CA ILE A 54 -8.34 8.55 2.00
C ILE A 54 -7.04 9.40 2.01
N THR A 55 -6.69 9.96 3.16
CA THR A 55 -5.46 10.76 3.29
C THR A 55 -4.21 9.91 3.09
N ILE A 56 -4.13 8.72 3.68
CA ILE A 56 -3.03 7.77 3.47
C ILE A 56 -2.94 7.37 1.99
N LEU A 57 -4.07 7.13 1.34
CA LEU A 57 -4.11 6.74 -0.06
C LEU A 57 -3.61 7.88 -0.98
N LEU A 58 -3.94 9.13 -0.69
CA LEU A 58 -3.38 10.29 -1.39
C LEU A 58 -1.87 10.42 -1.14
N MET A 59 -1.41 10.29 0.11
CA MET A 59 0.01 10.30 0.44
C MET A 59 0.76 9.18 -0.28
N TYR A 60 0.16 7.99 -0.38
CA TYR A 60 0.70 6.85 -1.11
C TYR A 60 0.93 7.19 -2.58
N LEU A 61 -0.08 7.72 -3.28
CA LEU A 61 0.04 8.10 -4.69
C LEU A 61 1.15 9.16 -4.91
N VAL A 62 1.20 10.17 -4.05
CA VAL A 62 2.25 11.20 -4.09
C VAL A 62 3.63 10.59 -3.84
N SER A 63 3.73 9.67 -2.89
CA SER A 63 4.98 8.99 -2.54
C SER A 63 5.49 8.14 -3.70
N VAL A 64 4.63 7.35 -4.33
CA VAL A 64 4.93 6.51 -5.50
C VAL A 64 5.43 7.37 -6.66
N TYR A 65 4.76 8.49 -6.95
CA TYR A 65 5.19 9.43 -7.98
C TYR A 65 6.56 10.06 -7.66
N CYS A 66 6.80 10.44 -6.41
CA CYS A 66 8.08 10.99 -5.98
C CYS A 66 9.21 9.95 -6.05
N LEU A 67 8.92 8.70 -5.68
CA LEU A 67 9.88 7.59 -5.75
C LEU A 67 10.27 7.28 -7.19
N TYR A 68 9.31 7.28 -8.13
CA TYR A 68 9.60 7.04 -9.54
C TYR A 68 10.55 8.08 -10.13
N ASN A 69 10.44 9.33 -9.66
CA ASN A 69 11.29 10.46 -10.06
C ASN A 69 12.52 10.67 -9.16
N PHE A 70 12.83 9.73 -8.25
CA PHE A 70 13.95 9.80 -7.30
C PHE A 70 13.99 11.06 -6.41
N LYS A 71 12.84 11.68 -6.11
CA LYS A 71 12.78 12.84 -5.21
C LYS A 71 13.03 12.43 -3.76
N THR A 72 13.88 13.17 -3.05
CA THR A 72 14.26 12.95 -1.64
C THR A 72 13.05 12.74 -0.72
N ILE A 73 12.02 13.56 -0.92
CA ILE A 73 10.80 13.59 -0.11
C ILE A 73 10.01 12.28 -0.21
N GLY A 74 10.13 11.55 -1.33
CA GLY A 74 9.42 10.30 -1.58
C GLY A 74 9.81 9.20 -0.60
N LYS A 75 11.05 9.17 -0.11
CA LYS A 75 11.51 8.15 0.85
C LYS A 75 10.76 8.22 2.17
N SER A 76 10.71 9.42 2.75
CA SER A 76 10.09 9.65 4.05
C SER A 76 8.58 9.51 3.93
N LEU A 77 7.98 10.09 2.89
CA LEU A 77 6.55 9.94 2.62
C LEU A 77 6.14 8.47 2.49
N PHE A 78 6.86 7.65 1.71
CA PHE A 78 6.53 6.24 1.55
C PHE A 78 6.62 5.45 2.86
N LEU A 79 7.66 5.72 3.67
CA LEU A 79 7.83 5.11 4.98
C LEU A 79 6.69 5.51 5.93
N PHE A 80 6.33 6.80 6.00
CA PHE A 80 5.22 7.25 6.82
C PHE A 80 3.89 6.65 6.39
N THR A 81 3.66 6.49 5.08
CA THR A 81 2.47 5.82 4.55
C THR A 81 2.38 4.37 5.02
N ILE A 82 3.48 3.62 4.99
CA ILE A 82 3.51 2.22 5.46
C ILE A 82 3.27 2.14 6.97
N ILE A 83 3.91 3.00 7.76
CA ILE A 83 3.68 3.05 9.21
C ILE A 83 2.22 3.41 9.52
N GLY A 84 1.69 4.43 8.84
CA GLY A 84 0.29 4.83 8.97
C GLY A 84 -0.67 3.68 8.63
N TYR A 85 -0.38 2.95 7.56
CA TYR A 85 -1.15 1.77 7.18
C TYR A 85 -1.14 0.68 8.26
N ILE A 86 0.03 0.36 8.84
CA ILE A 86 0.15 -0.61 9.94
C ILE A 86 -0.65 -0.16 11.16
N ILE A 87 -0.58 1.12 11.53
CA ILE A 87 -1.36 1.67 12.66
C ILE A 87 -2.86 1.56 12.39
N CYS A 88 -3.30 1.86 11.17
CA CYS A 88 -4.70 1.70 10.78
C CYS A 88 -5.16 0.25 10.84
N LEU A 89 -4.31 -0.71 10.44
CA LEU A 89 -4.62 -2.13 10.59
C LEU A 89 -4.74 -2.55 12.06
N PHE A 90 -3.88 -2.02 12.93
CA PHE A 90 -3.93 -2.30 14.37
C PHE A 90 -5.20 -1.75 15.05
N LEU A 91 -5.65 -0.57 14.63
CA LEU A 91 -6.87 0.06 15.14
C LEU A 91 -8.15 -0.44 14.45
N GLY A 92 -8.00 -1.10 13.31
CA GLY A 92 -9.10 -1.61 12.49
C GLY A 92 -9.81 -2.81 13.10
N LYS A 93 -11.01 -3.11 12.59
CA LYS A 93 -11.70 -4.37 12.88
C LYS A 93 -11.13 -5.52 12.06
N ILE A 94 -11.55 -6.74 12.42
CA ILE A 94 -11.33 -7.95 11.61
C ILE A 94 -11.90 -7.71 10.21
N GLN A 95 -11.04 -7.83 9.19
CA GLN A 95 -11.43 -7.73 7.79
C GLN A 95 -11.49 -9.12 7.18
N VAL A 96 -12.64 -9.48 6.61
CA VAL A 96 -12.80 -10.71 5.84
C VAL A 96 -12.67 -10.35 4.37
N ILE A 97 -11.63 -10.88 3.73
CA ILE A 97 -11.23 -10.53 2.37
C ILE A 97 -11.25 -11.82 1.52
N GLY A 98 -11.65 -11.70 0.26
CA GLY A 98 -11.59 -12.81 -0.69
C GLY A 98 -10.16 -13.33 -0.90
N GLN A 99 -10.02 -14.63 -1.17
CA GLN A 99 -8.71 -15.29 -1.34
C GLN A 99 -7.82 -14.60 -2.37
N ILE A 100 -8.38 -14.20 -3.52
CA ILE A 100 -7.64 -13.51 -4.60
C ILE A 100 -7.14 -12.15 -4.12
N THR A 101 -8.03 -11.35 -3.53
CA THR A 101 -7.68 -10.02 -2.99
C THR A 101 -6.59 -10.14 -1.91
N TYR A 102 -6.68 -11.18 -1.05
CA TYR A 102 -5.68 -11.44 -0.03
C TYR A 102 -4.29 -11.79 -0.61
N ILE A 103 -4.23 -12.65 -1.64
CA ILE A 103 -2.98 -12.99 -2.33
C ILE A 103 -2.36 -11.74 -2.96
N LEU A 104 -3.19 -10.93 -3.64
CA LEU A 104 -2.72 -9.70 -4.28
C LEU A 104 -2.18 -8.70 -3.24
N GLN A 105 -2.86 -8.56 -2.10
CA GLN A 105 -2.40 -7.71 -1.00
C GLN A 105 -1.06 -8.21 -0.43
N TYR A 106 -0.87 -9.51 -0.28
CA TYR A 106 0.38 -10.09 0.20
C TYR A 106 1.56 -9.78 -0.75
N VAL A 107 1.35 -9.90 -2.05
CA VAL A 107 2.35 -9.57 -3.07
C VAL A 107 2.65 -8.06 -3.08
N ALA A 108 1.64 -7.21 -2.90
CA ALA A 108 1.83 -5.78 -2.74
C ALA A 108 2.71 -5.45 -1.52
N THR A 109 2.42 -6.03 -0.36
CA THR A 109 3.21 -5.84 0.88
C THR A 109 4.66 -6.30 0.73
N LEU A 110 4.90 -7.42 0.04
CA LEU A 110 6.26 -7.87 -0.26
C LEU A 110 6.99 -6.89 -1.18
N THR A 111 6.28 -6.34 -2.16
CA THR A 111 6.80 -5.32 -3.07
C THR A 111 7.14 -4.02 -2.32
N ASP A 112 6.29 -3.58 -1.39
CA ASP A 112 6.55 -2.45 -0.50
C ASP A 112 7.82 -2.64 0.33
N GLY A 113 8.00 -3.83 0.92
CA GLY A 113 9.19 -4.18 1.68
C GLY A 113 10.47 -4.18 0.82
N ALA A 114 10.38 -4.69 -0.41
CA ALA A 114 11.48 -4.65 -1.37
C ALA A 114 11.84 -3.21 -1.76
N ILE A 115 10.83 -2.37 -2.02
CA ILE A 115 11.00 -0.94 -2.33
C ILE A 115 11.68 -0.23 -1.17
N LEU A 116 11.20 -0.39 0.07
CA LEU A 116 11.83 0.18 1.27
C LEU A 116 13.29 -0.24 1.40
N THR A 117 13.57 -1.54 1.22
CA THR A 117 14.93 -2.08 1.32
C THR A 117 15.85 -1.43 0.29
N LEU A 118 15.40 -1.29 -0.96
CA LEU A 118 16.17 -0.65 -2.02
C LEU A 118 16.41 0.85 -1.75
N ILE A 119 15.44 1.55 -1.18
CA ILE A 119 15.54 2.99 -0.93
C ILE A 119 16.52 3.32 0.20
N TYR A 120 16.57 2.49 1.25
CA TYR A 120 17.37 2.75 2.46
C TYR A 120 18.69 1.98 2.51
N PHE A 121 18.73 0.75 2.02
CA PHE A 121 19.87 -0.16 2.19
C PHE A 121 20.64 -0.47 0.90
N SER A 122 20.26 0.11 -0.24
CA SER A 122 20.98 -0.08 -1.51
C SER A 122 21.72 1.18 -1.97
N PRO A 123 22.64 1.06 -2.95
CA PRO A 123 23.31 2.22 -3.57
C PRO A 123 22.34 3.25 -4.17
N LEU A 124 21.08 2.87 -4.45
CA LEU A 124 20.04 3.81 -4.89
C LEU A 124 19.80 4.93 -3.89
N LYS A 125 20.14 4.73 -2.60
CA LYS A 125 19.95 5.75 -1.57
C LYS A 125 20.61 7.09 -1.93
N GLU A 126 21.73 7.05 -2.65
CA GLU A 126 22.50 8.24 -3.08
C GLU A 126 21.74 9.09 -4.11
N LYS A 127 20.92 8.47 -4.97
CA LYS A 127 20.13 9.20 -5.99
C LYS A 127 19.07 10.12 -5.40
N PHE A 128 18.66 9.84 -4.17
CA PHE A 128 17.66 10.64 -3.46
C PHE A 128 18.29 11.71 -2.56
N LYS A 129 19.62 11.82 -2.48
CA LYS A 129 20.28 12.85 -1.64
C LYS A 129 20.34 14.23 -2.32
N ASN A 130 20.09 14.29 -3.63
CA ASN A 130 20.05 15.52 -4.41
C ASN A 130 18.62 16.07 -4.49
#